data_AF-A0A8S9JSA8-F1
#
_entry.id   AF-A0A8S9JSA8-F1
#
_cell.length_a   1.000
_cell.length_b   1.000
_cell.length_c   1.000
_cell.angle_alpha   90.00
_cell.angle_beta   90.00
_cell.angle_gamma   90.00
#
_symmetry.space_group_name_H-M   'P 1'
#
loop_
_entity.id
_entity.type
_entity.pdbx_description
1 polymer ?
#
loop_
_entity_poly.entity_id
_entity_poly.type
_entity_poly.pdbx_seq_one_letter_code
_entity_poly.pdbx_strand_id
1 'polypeptide(L)'
;MNILNFLNPHQPIVCPEKNQSKERLGLLCKKERNPEKTILSSIFPQNKISQSFELEISSSRAMAWNVFKYCTALRALGSIMILVVIGIIGFTYYALVVANYGPSLFLGGFDSLLALLVLALFNFLLIMLLWSYFSVVVTDPGGVPPGWRPELDIEKSDGNQEYSSLTVGDSSSHIVRYCRKCNQYKPPRSHHCSVCGRCILKMDHHCVWVVNCVGAKNYKSFLLFLFYTFLETTVVAISLFPVFLVFFTDGDSDVTVSPGSLAATFVAFVLNITFALSVLGFLIMHIMLVIRNTTTIE
;
A
#
# COMPACT_ATOMS: atom_id res chain seq x y z
N MET A 1 -35.38 -6.95 -7.66
CA MET A 1 -35.57 -6.64 -9.10
C MET A 1 -34.68 -5.45 -9.44
N ASN A 2 -33.68 -5.70 -10.30
CA ASN A 2 -32.79 -4.77 -11.00
C ASN A 2 -31.85 -3.85 -10.20
N ILE A 3 -30.68 -4.41 -9.85
CA ILE A 3 -29.41 -3.71 -9.62
C ILE A 3 -28.53 -4.04 -10.81
N LEU A 4 -28.35 -3.13 -11.77
CA LEU A 4 -27.28 -3.14 -12.76
C LEU A 4 -27.28 -1.78 -13.47
N ASN A 5 -26.32 -0.91 -13.15
CA ASN A 5 -25.75 0.10 -14.03
C ASN A 5 -24.71 0.95 -13.28
N PHE A 6 -23.51 0.39 -13.06
CA PHE A 6 -22.29 1.18 -12.87
C PHE A 6 -21.10 0.38 -13.39
N LEU A 7 -20.95 0.36 -14.72
CA LEU A 7 -19.73 -0.02 -15.40
C LEU A 7 -19.51 0.97 -16.55
N ASN A 8 -18.67 1.99 -16.35
CA ASN A 8 -17.86 2.55 -17.42
C ASN A 8 -16.64 3.32 -16.84
N PRO A 9 -15.40 2.80 -16.94
CA PRO A 9 -14.19 3.48 -16.49
C PRO A 9 -13.41 4.16 -17.63
N HIS A 10 -14.03 4.44 -18.77
CA HIS A 10 -13.38 5.16 -19.88
C HIS A 10 -14.16 6.41 -20.29
N GLN A 11 -13.89 7.53 -19.61
CA GLN A 11 -14.02 8.86 -20.22
C GLN A 11 -12.70 9.63 -20.02
N PRO A 12 -12.09 10.15 -21.10
CA PRO A 12 -10.97 11.07 -20.98
C PRO A 12 -11.46 12.39 -20.38
N ILE A 13 -10.68 12.91 -19.43
CA ILE A 13 -10.89 14.23 -18.83
C ILE A 13 -10.67 15.28 -19.93
N VAL A 14 -11.75 15.92 -20.38
CA VAL A 14 -11.72 17.06 -21.29
C VAL A 14 -11.39 18.31 -20.46
N CYS A 15 -10.25 18.93 -20.72
CA CYS A 15 -9.93 20.25 -20.17
C CYS A 15 -10.70 21.34 -20.92
N PRO A 16 -11.26 22.37 -20.25
CA PRO A 16 -11.91 23.47 -20.92
C PRO A 16 -10.88 24.49 -21.43
N GLU A 17 -10.84 24.68 -22.75
CA GLU A 17 -10.03 25.71 -23.41
C GLU A 17 -10.86 27.01 -23.52
N LYS A 18 -10.37 28.11 -22.93
CA LYS A 18 -10.85 29.48 -23.16
C LYS A 18 -9.74 30.26 -23.87
N ASN A 19 -9.91 30.68 -25.12
CA ASN A 19 -10.57 31.96 -25.46
C ASN A 19 -10.37 32.36 -26.94
N GLN A 20 -11.48 32.82 -27.54
CA GLN A 20 -11.65 33.93 -28.48
C GLN A 20 -10.67 34.14 -29.65
N SER A 21 -11.20 33.84 -30.85
CA SER A 21 -11.21 34.64 -32.08
C SER A 21 -10.43 35.97 -32.13
N LYS A 22 -9.48 36.11 -33.07
CA LYS A 22 -9.56 36.97 -34.28
C LYS A 22 -8.30 36.89 -35.16
N GLU A 23 -8.55 36.90 -36.48
CA GLU A 23 -7.71 37.34 -37.62
C GLU A 23 -6.49 36.48 -38.03
N ARG A 24 -6.57 35.70 -39.12
CA ARG A 24 -6.46 36.00 -40.57
C ARG A 24 -5.02 36.07 -41.11
N LEU A 25 -4.77 35.16 -42.06
CA LEU A 25 -3.79 35.15 -43.16
C LEU A 25 -2.29 35.09 -42.85
N GLY A 26 -1.69 33.95 -43.27
CA GLY A 26 -0.73 34.00 -44.37
C GLY A 26 0.75 33.92 -44.01
N LEU A 27 1.34 32.78 -44.37
CA LEU A 27 2.60 32.66 -45.12
C LEU A 27 3.95 32.93 -44.39
N LEU A 28 4.82 31.92 -44.58
CA LEU A 28 6.28 31.96 -44.77
C LEU A 28 7.21 31.74 -43.56
N CYS A 29 7.76 30.53 -43.59
CA CYS A 29 9.11 30.15 -43.20
C CYS A 29 10.16 31.27 -43.39
N LYS A 30 10.91 31.61 -42.32
CA LYS A 30 12.32 31.98 -42.48
C LYS A 30 13.15 31.65 -41.24
N LYS A 31 14.03 30.68 -41.44
CA LYS A 31 15.26 30.40 -40.68
C LYS A 31 16.26 31.52 -40.98
N GLU A 32 16.79 32.19 -39.97
CA GLU A 32 18.06 32.93 -40.13
C GLU A 32 18.83 33.05 -38.82
N ARG A 33 20.15 33.00 -38.98
CA ARG A 33 21.21 32.81 -37.99
C ARG A 33 21.64 34.16 -37.40
N ASN A 34 22.03 34.12 -36.13
CA ASN A 34 22.87 35.08 -35.40
C ASN A 34 24.06 35.55 -36.25
N PRO A 35 24.46 36.84 -36.24
CA PRO A 35 25.51 37.26 -35.29
C PRO A 35 25.48 38.76 -34.92
N GLU A 36 25.49 39.11 -33.63
CA GLU A 36 26.25 40.28 -33.14
C GLU A 36 26.21 40.34 -31.60
N LYS A 37 27.15 39.62 -30.99
CA LYS A 37 27.83 40.16 -29.81
C LYS A 37 28.90 41.09 -30.35
N THR A 38 28.84 42.37 -30.02
CA THR A 38 29.96 43.22 -29.58
C THR A 38 29.46 44.67 -29.64
N ILE A 39 29.86 45.48 -28.67
CA ILE A 39 29.57 46.89 -28.47
C ILE A 39 28.50 47.13 -27.38
N LEU A 40 28.95 47.85 -26.35
CA LEU A 40 28.28 48.25 -25.09
C LEU A 40 28.60 47.40 -23.85
N SER A 41 29.90 47.16 -23.64
CA SER A 41 30.50 47.10 -22.31
C SER A 41 31.05 48.47 -21.91
N SER A 42 30.18 49.38 -21.47
CA SER A 42 30.60 50.53 -20.64
C SER A 42 29.35 51.26 -20.19
N ILE A 43 29.30 51.59 -18.90
CA ILE A 43 28.22 52.26 -18.17
C ILE A 43 27.20 51.25 -17.60
N PHE A 44 27.55 50.64 -16.47
CA PHE A 44 26.75 50.48 -15.23
C PHE A 44 27.50 49.54 -14.27
N PRO A 45 27.46 49.77 -12.93
CA PRO A 45 28.34 49.09 -11.99
C PRO A 45 28.00 47.60 -11.84
N GLN A 46 29.02 46.75 -11.79
CA GLN A 46 28.86 45.32 -11.45
C GLN A 46 28.26 45.18 -10.05
N ASN A 47 27.00 44.78 -10.01
CA ASN A 47 26.31 44.48 -8.77
C ASN A 47 26.91 43.20 -8.17
N LYS A 48 27.60 43.35 -7.04
CA LYS A 48 28.28 42.31 -6.24
C LYS A 48 27.33 41.28 -5.59
N ILE A 49 26.10 41.17 -6.08
CA ILE A 49 25.00 40.39 -5.50
C ILE A 49 24.80 39.06 -6.24
N SER A 50 25.26 38.93 -7.49
CA SER A 50 25.09 37.69 -8.27
C SER A 50 26.08 36.58 -7.91
N GLN A 51 27.29 36.92 -7.43
CA GLN A 51 28.28 35.92 -7.02
C GLN A 51 27.99 35.31 -5.65
N SER A 52 27.40 36.06 -4.72
CA SER A 52 26.98 35.52 -3.41
C SER A 52 25.80 34.55 -3.54
N PHE A 53 24.92 34.77 -4.52
CA PHE A 53 23.75 33.90 -4.75
C PHE A 53 24.13 32.58 -5.43
N GLU A 54 25.07 32.58 -6.37
CA GLU A 54 25.56 31.33 -6.98
C GLU A 54 26.45 30.50 -6.03
N LEU A 55 27.18 31.15 -5.12
CA LEU A 55 27.96 30.46 -4.08
C LEU A 55 27.07 29.82 -2.99
N GLU A 56 25.91 30.40 -2.67
CA GLU A 56 24.91 29.75 -1.79
C GLU A 56 24.20 28.57 -2.46
N ILE A 57 24.01 28.61 -3.78
CA ILE A 57 23.44 27.49 -4.55
C ILE A 57 24.45 26.33 -4.68
N SER A 58 25.75 26.64 -4.75
CA SER A 58 26.82 25.62 -4.78
C SER A 58 27.07 24.98 -3.40
N SER A 59 27.04 25.78 -2.32
CA SER A 59 27.24 25.28 -0.94
C SER A 59 26.06 24.43 -0.44
N SER A 60 24.84 24.72 -0.88
CA SER A 60 23.64 23.91 -0.57
C SER A 60 23.62 22.55 -1.27
N ARG A 61 24.57 22.26 -2.18
CA ARG A 61 24.74 20.94 -2.81
C ARG A 61 25.75 20.03 -2.10
N ALA A 62 26.43 20.51 -1.05
CA ALA A 62 27.51 19.76 -0.40
C ALA A 62 27.17 19.16 0.98
N MET A 63 25.92 19.28 1.46
CA MET A 63 25.47 18.66 2.72
C MET A 63 24.15 17.88 2.54
N ALA A 64 23.88 17.38 1.33
CA ALA A 64 22.99 16.24 1.16
C ALA A 64 23.73 14.98 1.64
N TRP A 65 23.95 14.91 2.95
CA TRP A 65 24.37 13.70 3.64
C TRP A 65 23.42 12.59 3.24
N ASN A 66 23.82 11.77 2.27
CA ASN A 66 23.57 10.33 2.13
C ASN A 66 22.39 9.74 2.94
N VAL A 67 21.19 10.34 2.89
CA VAL A 67 19.94 9.75 3.41
C VAL A 67 19.60 8.50 2.60
N PHE A 68 20.13 8.39 1.38
CA PHE A 68 20.03 7.20 0.54
C PHE A 68 20.91 6.02 0.98
N LYS A 69 21.89 6.20 1.87
CA LYS A 69 22.72 5.09 2.38
C LYS A 69 21.98 4.23 3.41
N TYR A 70 20.88 4.75 3.97
CA TYR A 70 19.96 4.01 4.85
C TYR A 70 18.83 3.29 4.08
N CYS A 71 18.56 3.64 2.82
CA CYS A 71 17.50 3.02 2.01
C CYS A 71 17.80 1.58 1.57
N THR A 72 19.07 1.16 1.43
CA THR A 72 19.40 -0.21 0.99
C THR A 72 19.20 -1.22 2.12
N ALA A 73 19.56 -0.87 3.36
CA ALA A 73 19.35 -1.72 4.52
C ALA A 73 17.86 -1.83 4.89
N LEU A 74 17.09 -0.74 4.83
CA LEU A 74 15.64 -0.75 5.04
C LEU A 74 14.89 -1.50 3.92
N ARG A 75 15.36 -1.45 2.67
CA ARG A 75 14.84 -2.30 1.58
C ARG A 75 15.18 -3.79 1.78
N ALA A 76 16.39 -4.10 2.25
CA ALA A 76 16.77 -5.47 2.60
C ALA A 76 15.94 -6.02 3.77
N LEU A 77 15.70 -5.22 4.82
CA LEU A 77 14.81 -5.56 5.93
C LEU A 77 13.36 -5.78 5.45
N GLY A 78 12.89 -4.99 4.48
CA GLY A 78 11.61 -5.21 3.83
C GLY A 78 11.52 -6.58 3.16
N SER A 79 12.49 -6.92 2.32
CA SER A 79 12.53 -8.24 1.66
C SER A 79 12.55 -9.40 2.66
N ILE A 80 13.16 -9.24 3.84
CA ILE A 80 13.14 -10.27 4.89
C ILE A 80 11.71 -10.55 5.37
N MET A 81 10.86 -9.54 5.55
CA MET A 81 9.47 -9.78 5.99
C MET A 81 8.64 -10.58 4.98
N ILE A 82 8.84 -10.33 3.69
CA ILE A 82 8.19 -11.13 2.63
C ILE A 82 8.69 -12.58 2.70
N LEU A 83 9.99 -12.79 2.86
CA LEU A 83 10.55 -14.14 3.00
C LEU A 83 10.05 -14.86 4.25
N VAL A 84 9.86 -14.15 5.36
CA VAL A 84 9.26 -14.71 6.59
C VAL A 84 7.82 -15.15 6.34
N VAL A 85 7.00 -14.32 5.67
CA VAL A 85 5.62 -14.68 5.33
C VAL A 85 5.58 -15.93 4.44
N ILE A 86 6.39 -15.95 3.38
CA ILE A 86 6.47 -17.13 2.49
C ILE A 86 7.01 -18.36 3.23
N GLY A 87 7.95 -18.19 4.15
CA GLY A 87 8.48 -19.26 4.99
C GLY A 87 7.42 -19.85 5.94
N ILE A 88 6.59 -19.01 6.56
CA ILE A 88 5.46 -19.43 7.40
C ILE A 88 4.45 -20.23 6.56
N ILE A 89 4.07 -19.72 5.39
CA ILE A 89 3.15 -20.41 4.47
C ILE A 89 3.74 -21.74 4.02
N GLY A 90 5.02 -21.78 3.66
CA GLY A 90 5.70 -23.01 3.25
C GLY A 90 5.79 -24.05 4.36
N PHE A 91 6.04 -23.61 5.60
CA PHE A 91 6.04 -24.49 6.77
C PHE A 91 4.64 -25.06 7.04
N THR A 92 3.60 -24.24 6.98
CA THR A 92 2.21 -24.68 7.09
C THR A 92 1.83 -25.66 5.98
N TYR A 93 2.23 -25.39 4.74
CA TYR A 93 2.03 -26.29 3.59
C TYR A 93 2.68 -27.65 3.84
N TYR A 94 3.94 -27.67 4.28
CA TYR A 94 4.64 -28.91 4.62
C TYR A 94 3.89 -29.70 5.70
N ALA A 95 3.50 -29.05 6.80
CA ALA A 95 2.81 -29.71 7.90
C ALA A 95 1.46 -30.28 7.47
N LEU A 96 0.62 -29.52 6.77
CA LEU A 96 -0.69 -29.99 6.35
C LEU A 96 -0.60 -31.03 5.21
N VAL A 97 0.11 -30.70 4.13
CA VAL A 97 0.10 -31.49 2.89
C VAL A 97 1.07 -32.65 2.96
N VAL A 98 2.33 -32.43 3.32
CA VAL A 98 3.36 -33.48 3.24
C VAL A 98 3.30 -34.38 4.47
N ALA A 99 3.17 -33.81 5.66
CA ALA A 99 3.27 -34.57 6.90
C ALA A 99 1.96 -35.28 7.31
N ASN A 100 0.79 -34.78 6.90
CA ASN A 100 -0.50 -35.29 7.37
C ASN A 100 -1.41 -35.80 6.24
N TYR A 101 -1.91 -34.93 5.36
CA TYR A 101 -2.98 -35.31 4.42
C TYR A 101 -2.50 -35.95 3.12
N GLY A 102 -1.25 -35.72 2.70
CA GLY A 102 -0.66 -36.33 1.52
C GLY A 102 -0.56 -37.86 1.62
N PRO A 103 -0.02 -38.43 2.72
CA PRO A 103 -0.04 -39.87 2.95
C PRO A 103 -1.45 -40.47 2.96
N SER A 104 -2.42 -39.77 3.54
CA SER A 104 -3.82 -40.21 3.64
C SER A 104 -4.51 -40.38 2.28
N LEU A 105 -4.02 -39.73 1.21
CA LEU A 105 -4.52 -39.95 -0.15
C LEU A 105 -4.29 -41.39 -0.64
N PHE A 106 -3.24 -42.06 -0.16
CA PHE A 106 -2.86 -43.40 -0.62
C PHE A 106 -3.52 -44.54 0.18
N LEU A 107 -4.18 -44.23 1.30
CA LEU A 107 -4.84 -45.23 2.16
C LEU A 107 -6.18 -45.74 1.59
N GLY A 108 -6.76 -45.01 0.63
CA GLY A 108 -8.08 -45.32 0.06
C GLY A 108 -9.24 -45.03 1.02
N GLY A 109 -10.46 -45.39 0.62
CA GLY A 109 -11.65 -45.24 1.45
C GLY A 109 -12.01 -43.80 1.83
N PHE A 110 -12.64 -43.64 3.00
CA PHE A 110 -13.11 -42.34 3.49
C PHE A 110 -11.97 -41.36 3.77
N ASP A 111 -10.82 -41.85 4.26
CA ASP A 111 -9.66 -41.03 4.59
C ASP A 111 -9.07 -40.34 3.36
N SER A 112 -9.01 -41.07 2.23
CA SER A 112 -8.56 -40.50 0.96
C SER A 112 -9.52 -39.44 0.40
N LEU A 113 -10.83 -39.62 0.57
CA LEU A 113 -11.84 -38.62 0.16
C LEU A 113 -11.75 -37.37 1.03
N LEU A 114 -11.67 -37.54 2.36
CA LEU A 114 -11.51 -36.43 3.29
C LEU A 114 -10.22 -35.65 3.00
N ALA A 115 -9.11 -36.35 2.77
CA ALA A 115 -7.84 -35.74 2.42
C ALA A 115 -7.93 -34.96 1.10
N LEU A 116 -8.59 -35.51 0.08
CA LEU A 116 -8.79 -34.80 -1.18
C LEU A 116 -9.59 -33.50 -0.97
N LEU A 117 -10.67 -33.54 -0.18
CA LEU A 117 -11.50 -32.35 0.07
C LEU A 117 -10.75 -31.28 0.87
N VAL A 118 -10.02 -31.68 1.92
CA VAL A 118 -9.22 -30.76 2.74
C VAL A 118 -8.12 -30.12 1.88
N LEU A 119 -7.39 -30.92 1.09
CA LEU A 119 -6.34 -30.43 0.21
C LEU A 119 -6.87 -29.53 -0.89
N ALA A 120 -8.03 -29.84 -1.48
CA ALA A 120 -8.66 -29.01 -2.49
C ALA A 120 -9.06 -27.63 -1.91
N LEU A 121 -9.70 -27.61 -0.74
CA LEU A 121 -10.07 -26.38 -0.05
C LEU A 121 -8.83 -25.57 0.34
N PHE A 122 -7.82 -26.21 0.92
CA PHE A 122 -6.57 -25.57 1.33
C PHE A 122 -5.86 -24.93 0.14
N ASN A 123 -5.68 -25.65 -0.97
CA ASN A 123 -5.01 -25.10 -2.15
C ASN A 123 -5.80 -23.95 -2.77
N PHE A 124 -7.13 -24.03 -2.81
CA PHE A 124 -7.97 -22.91 -3.25
C PHE A 124 -7.75 -21.67 -2.38
N LEU A 125 -7.81 -21.82 -1.05
CA LEU A 125 -7.59 -20.71 -0.11
C LEU A 125 -6.16 -20.17 -0.21
N LEU A 126 -5.15 -21.03 -0.38
CA LEU A 126 -3.76 -20.64 -0.56
C LEU A 126 -3.57 -19.79 -1.82
N ILE A 127 -4.20 -20.15 -2.94
CA ILE A 127 -4.16 -19.34 -4.17
C ILE A 127 -4.78 -17.96 -3.90
N MET A 128 -5.93 -17.91 -3.24
CA MET A 128 -6.60 -16.64 -2.91
C MET A 128 -5.78 -15.78 -1.94
N LEU A 129 -5.14 -16.39 -0.94
CA LEU A 129 -4.24 -15.75 0.02
C LEU A 129 -3.03 -15.16 -0.71
N LEU A 130 -2.32 -15.95 -1.52
CA LEU A 130 -1.13 -15.48 -2.24
C LEU A 130 -1.50 -14.38 -3.24
N TRP A 131 -2.59 -14.54 -3.99
CA TRP A 131 -3.07 -13.50 -4.91
C TRP A 131 -3.29 -12.19 -4.15
N SER A 132 -4.09 -12.22 -3.09
CA SER A 132 -4.43 -11.01 -2.33
C SER A 132 -3.21 -10.39 -1.64
N TYR A 133 -2.33 -11.20 -1.04
CA TYR A 133 -1.07 -10.76 -0.45
C TYR A 133 -0.19 -10.02 -1.46
N PHE A 134 0.12 -10.66 -2.59
CA PHE A 134 0.95 -10.03 -3.62
C PHE A 134 0.29 -8.80 -4.22
N SER A 135 -1.05 -8.81 -4.37
CA SER A 135 -1.79 -7.63 -4.82
C SER A 135 -1.59 -6.43 -3.89
N VAL A 136 -1.48 -6.62 -2.58
CA VAL A 136 -1.20 -5.52 -1.63
C VAL A 136 0.26 -5.08 -1.71
N VAL A 137 1.18 -6.04 -1.77
CA VAL A 137 2.63 -5.78 -1.81
C VAL A 137 3.01 -4.97 -3.05
N VAL A 138 2.51 -5.35 -4.23
CA VAL A 138 2.94 -4.75 -5.51
C VAL A 138 2.14 -3.51 -5.90
N THR A 139 0.92 -3.34 -5.40
CA THR A 139 0.07 -2.22 -5.81
C THR A 139 0.50 -0.92 -5.13
N ASP A 140 0.70 0.14 -5.91
CA ASP A 140 0.91 1.48 -5.37
C ASP A 140 -0.30 1.89 -4.50
N PRO A 141 -0.12 2.27 -3.23
CA PRO A 141 -1.23 2.60 -2.34
C PRO A 141 -2.02 3.87 -2.70
N GLY A 142 -1.52 4.66 -3.66
CA GLY A 142 -2.09 5.93 -4.07
C GLY A 142 -1.33 7.11 -3.48
N GLY A 143 -0.52 7.75 -4.32
CA GLY A 143 0.12 9.03 -3.99
C GLY A 143 -0.76 10.24 -4.31
N VAL A 144 -0.52 11.36 -3.62
CA VAL A 144 -1.11 12.65 -3.99
C VAL A 144 -0.54 13.09 -5.36
N PRO A 145 -1.38 13.43 -6.36
CA PRO A 145 -0.91 13.91 -7.65
C PRO A 145 -0.09 15.20 -7.52
N PRO A 146 0.98 15.37 -8.31
CA PRO A 146 1.76 16.61 -8.32
C PRO A 146 0.87 17.82 -8.63
N GLY A 147 1.04 18.89 -7.86
CA GLY A 147 0.28 20.12 -8.08
C GLY A 147 -1.19 20.06 -7.68
N TRP A 148 -1.63 19.04 -6.93
CA TRP A 148 -2.96 19.04 -6.33
C TRP A 148 -3.18 20.30 -5.49
N ARG A 149 -4.31 20.97 -5.72
CA ARG A 149 -4.76 22.14 -4.96
C ARG A 149 -6.20 21.90 -4.52
N PRO A 150 -6.60 22.43 -3.34
CA PRO A 150 -8.02 22.43 -2.97
C PRO A 150 -8.81 23.27 -3.98
N GLU A 151 -9.99 22.80 -4.35
CA GLU A 151 -10.98 23.64 -5.03
C GLU A 151 -11.42 24.69 -4.00
N LEU A 152 -11.19 25.97 -4.31
CA LEU A 152 -11.64 27.06 -3.47
C LEU A 152 -12.91 27.62 -4.12
N ASP A 153 -14.04 27.42 -3.47
CA ASP A 153 -15.29 28.06 -3.85
C ASP A 153 -15.18 29.56 -3.49
N ILE A 154 -14.52 30.33 -4.36
CA ILE A 154 -14.48 31.78 -4.25
C ILE A 154 -15.82 32.30 -4.77
N GLU A 155 -16.88 32.13 -3.99
CA GLU A 155 -18.02 33.05 -4.11
C GLU A 155 -17.54 34.42 -3.63
N LYS A 156 -17.26 35.28 -4.62
CA LYS A 156 -17.08 36.74 -4.55
C LYS A 156 -17.24 37.34 -3.14
N SER A 157 -16.20 37.32 -2.32
CA SER A 157 -16.10 38.28 -1.22
C SER A 157 -15.39 39.51 -1.76
N ASP A 158 -16.15 40.59 -1.91
CA ASP A 158 -15.62 41.91 -2.25
C ASP A 158 -14.46 42.30 -1.31
N GLY A 159 -13.43 42.87 -1.93
CA GLY A 159 -12.38 43.74 -1.38
C GLY A 159 -12.02 43.65 0.11
N ASN A 160 -10.75 43.30 0.33
CA ASN A 160 -9.97 43.40 1.57
C ASN A 160 -10.19 42.28 2.59
N GLN A 161 -9.26 41.32 2.61
CA GLN A 161 -8.62 40.97 3.87
C GLN A 161 -7.27 40.26 3.68
N GLU A 162 -6.41 40.61 4.63
CA GLU A 162 -5.00 40.31 4.79
C GLU A 162 -4.74 38.81 4.98
N TYR A 163 -3.53 38.38 4.62
CA TYR A 163 -3.05 36.99 4.55
C TYR A 163 -3.02 36.32 5.94
N SER A 164 -4.18 35.98 6.47
CA SER A 164 -4.33 35.23 7.71
C SER A 164 -4.78 33.82 7.37
N SER A 165 -4.20 32.84 8.06
CA SER A 165 -4.55 31.42 7.97
C SER A 165 -6.05 31.24 7.75
N LEU A 166 -6.45 30.70 6.60
CA LEU A 166 -7.83 30.42 6.22
C LEU A 166 -8.41 29.33 7.14
N THR A 167 -8.73 29.71 8.37
CA THR A 167 -9.74 29.09 9.21
C THR A 167 -11.03 29.86 8.97
N VAL A 168 -11.75 29.50 7.91
CA VAL A 168 -13.09 30.03 7.67
C VAL A 168 -13.98 29.44 8.77
N GLY A 169 -14.44 30.28 9.69
CA GLY A 169 -15.39 29.88 10.71
C GLY A 169 -16.79 29.80 10.12
N ASP A 170 -17.23 28.59 9.75
CA ASP A 170 -18.57 28.06 9.99
C ASP A 170 -18.56 26.55 9.63
N SER A 171 -19.55 25.81 10.09
CA SER A 171 -19.59 24.37 10.45
C SER A 171 -19.35 23.32 9.33
N SER A 172 -18.65 23.67 8.25
CA SER A 172 -18.19 22.74 7.19
C SER A 172 -16.97 23.27 6.42
N SER A 173 -16.12 24.08 7.04
CA SER A 173 -14.89 24.57 6.40
C SER A 173 -13.82 23.48 6.28
N HIS A 174 -13.52 23.09 5.04
CA HIS A 174 -12.40 22.20 4.74
C HIS A 174 -11.08 22.91 5.09
N ILE A 175 -10.55 22.68 6.30
CA ILE A 175 -9.22 23.16 6.70
C ILE A 175 -8.21 22.68 5.64
N VAL A 176 -7.63 23.62 4.91
CA VAL A 176 -6.61 23.34 3.90
C VAL A 176 -5.34 22.86 4.60
N ARG A 177 -5.09 21.56 4.56
CA ARG A 177 -3.91 20.94 5.20
C ARG A 177 -2.71 20.99 4.25
N TYR A 178 -1.53 21.31 4.76
CA TYR A 178 -0.27 21.35 3.99
C TYR A 178 0.75 20.34 4.50
N CYS A 179 1.52 19.73 3.61
CA CYS A 179 2.65 18.85 3.95
C CYS A 179 3.98 19.58 3.73
N ARG A 180 4.65 19.96 4.82
CA ARG A 180 5.98 20.59 4.76
C ARG A 180 7.04 19.66 4.13
N LYS A 181 7.00 18.37 4.44
CA LYS A 181 7.98 17.37 3.93
C LYS A 181 7.86 17.13 2.42
N CYS A 182 6.64 17.20 1.88
CA CYS A 182 6.40 17.02 0.44
C CYS A 182 6.23 18.36 -0.31
N ASN A 183 6.28 19.49 0.40
CA ASN A 183 6.06 20.83 -0.15
C ASN A 183 4.78 20.96 -1.00
N GLN A 184 3.66 20.39 -0.53
CA GLN A 184 2.39 20.35 -1.27
C GLN A 184 1.17 20.33 -0.35
N TYR A 185 0.01 20.76 -0.88
CA TYR A 185 -1.27 20.64 -0.18
C TYR A 185 -1.70 19.16 -0.06
N LYS A 186 -2.40 18.85 1.02
CA LYS A 186 -2.91 17.50 1.34
C LYS A 186 -4.39 17.43 1.00
N PRO A 187 -4.80 16.52 0.10
CA PRO A 187 -6.19 16.14 -0.04
C PRO A 187 -6.82 15.72 1.30
N PRO A 188 -8.16 15.80 1.43
CA PRO A 188 -8.88 15.19 2.55
C PRO A 188 -8.44 13.74 2.76
N ARG A 189 -8.32 13.31 4.03
CA ARG A 189 -7.94 11.95 4.43
C ARG A 189 -6.55 11.47 3.96
N SER A 190 -5.73 12.35 3.37
CA SER A 190 -4.34 12.03 3.04
C SER A 190 -3.39 12.32 4.20
N HIS A 191 -2.39 11.45 4.39
CA HIS A 191 -1.38 11.57 5.44
C HIS A 191 0.02 11.30 4.87
N HIS A 192 1.05 11.90 5.48
CA HIS A 192 2.43 11.68 5.08
C HIS A 192 2.98 10.46 5.83
N CYS A 193 3.40 9.43 5.09
CA CYS A 193 4.12 8.31 5.68
C CYS A 193 5.62 8.57 5.59
N SER A 194 6.30 8.60 6.74
CA SER A 194 7.76 8.76 6.82
C SER A 194 8.51 7.59 6.19
N VAL A 195 7.99 6.37 6.30
CA VAL A 195 8.61 5.16 5.73
C VAL A 195 8.50 5.15 4.20
N CYS A 196 7.31 5.45 3.67
CA CYS A 196 7.07 5.56 2.23
C CYS A 196 7.65 6.88 1.65
N GLY A 197 8.03 7.85 2.48
CA GLY A 197 8.64 9.13 2.07
C GLY A 197 7.71 10.09 1.32
N ARG A 198 6.39 9.88 1.36
CA ARG A 198 5.41 10.66 0.58
C ARG A 198 4.03 10.70 1.23
N CYS A 199 3.18 11.58 0.74
CA CYS A 199 1.75 11.60 1.09
C CYS A 199 0.98 10.49 0.39
N ILE A 200 0.22 9.73 1.17
CA ILE A 200 -0.64 8.62 0.72
C ILE A 200 -2.10 9.08 0.81
N LEU A 201 -2.87 8.84 -0.26
CA LEU A 201 -4.30 9.10 -0.33
C LEU A 201 -5.07 8.09 0.53
N LYS A 202 -6.06 8.57 1.31
CA LYS A 202 -6.84 7.76 2.25
C LYS A 202 -5.93 6.78 3.02
N MET A 203 -4.85 7.33 3.59
CA MET A 203 -3.83 6.53 4.24
C MET A 203 -4.46 5.83 5.44
N ASP A 204 -4.32 4.52 5.49
CA ASP A 204 -4.70 3.76 6.68
C ASP A 204 -3.45 3.59 7.56
N HIS A 205 -2.53 2.69 7.19
CA HIS A 205 -1.29 2.51 7.94
C HIS A 205 -0.14 2.09 7.02
N HIS A 206 1.08 2.13 7.54
CA HIS A 206 2.21 1.46 6.91
C HIS A 206 2.33 0.05 7.50
N CYS A 207 2.20 -0.98 6.67
CA CYS A 207 2.16 -2.35 7.12
C CYS A 207 3.49 -3.04 6.84
N VAL A 208 4.17 -3.45 7.91
CA VAL A 208 5.48 -4.11 7.85
C VAL A 208 5.40 -5.49 7.19
N TRP A 209 4.28 -6.21 7.36
CA TRP A 209 4.05 -7.56 6.81
C TRP A 209 3.95 -7.61 5.28
N VAL A 210 3.53 -6.50 4.65
CA VAL A 210 3.44 -6.35 3.20
C VAL A 210 4.47 -5.37 2.66
N VAL A 211 5.29 -4.79 3.55
CA VAL A 211 6.36 -3.83 3.20
C VAL A 211 5.83 -2.66 2.35
N ASN A 212 4.60 -2.24 2.61
CA ASN A 212 3.93 -1.23 1.81
C ASN A 212 2.97 -0.41 2.68
N CYS A 213 2.70 0.81 2.25
CA CYS A 213 1.58 1.57 2.79
C CYS A 213 0.27 0.91 2.34
N VAL A 214 -0.73 0.93 3.21
CA VAL A 214 -2.11 0.59 2.90
C VAL A 214 -2.87 1.91 2.75
N GLY A 215 -3.48 2.12 1.59
CA GLY A 215 -4.16 3.36 1.22
C GLY A 215 -5.25 3.17 0.19
N ALA A 216 -5.70 4.27 -0.42
CA ALA A 216 -6.87 4.30 -1.30
C ALA A 216 -6.90 3.21 -2.39
N LYS A 217 -5.75 2.88 -3.00
CA LYS A 217 -5.69 1.99 -4.17
C LYS A 217 -5.52 0.50 -3.84
N ASN A 218 -5.09 0.16 -2.62
CA ASN A 218 -4.82 -1.24 -2.23
C ASN A 218 -5.57 -1.69 -0.97
N TYR A 219 -6.38 -0.83 -0.34
CA TYR A 219 -7.16 -1.18 0.87
C TYR A 219 -8.06 -2.40 0.66
N LYS A 220 -8.73 -2.53 -0.50
CA LYS A 220 -9.56 -3.70 -0.82
C LYS A 220 -8.74 -4.99 -0.81
N SER A 221 -7.59 -4.99 -1.48
CA SER A 221 -6.69 -6.15 -1.54
C SER A 221 -6.21 -6.53 -0.14
N PHE A 222 -5.99 -5.53 0.73
CA PHE A 222 -5.57 -5.74 2.12
C PHE A 222 -6.66 -6.42 2.94
N LEU A 223 -7.92 -6.00 2.81
CA LEU A 223 -9.04 -6.67 3.47
C LEU A 223 -9.21 -8.12 2.99
N LEU A 224 -9.06 -8.37 1.70
CA LEU A 224 -9.11 -9.74 1.15
C LEU A 224 -7.95 -10.59 1.68
N PHE A 225 -6.75 -10.01 1.78
CA PHE A 225 -5.60 -10.69 2.39
C PHE A 225 -5.88 -11.09 3.84
N LEU A 226 -6.41 -10.19 4.68
CA LEU A 226 -6.80 -10.54 6.05
C LEU A 226 -7.86 -11.64 6.10
N PHE A 227 -8.88 -11.54 5.24
CA PHE A 227 -9.97 -12.52 5.17
C PHE A 227 -9.47 -13.91 4.77
N TYR A 228 -8.70 -14.03 3.69
CA TYR A 228 -8.19 -15.33 3.23
C TYR A 228 -7.12 -15.90 4.18
N THR A 229 -6.33 -15.04 4.84
CA THR A 229 -5.42 -15.49 5.92
C THR A 229 -6.19 -16.08 7.09
N PHE A 230 -7.28 -15.43 7.53
CA PHE A 230 -8.12 -15.98 8.60
C PHE A 230 -8.73 -17.33 8.22
N LEU A 231 -9.29 -17.45 7.01
CA LEU A 231 -9.89 -18.71 6.56
C LEU A 231 -8.85 -19.83 6.44
N GLU A 232 -7.70 -19.56 5.83
CA GLU A 232 -6.64 -20.55 5.64
C GLU A 232 -6.10 -21.05 6.98
N THR A 233 -5.72 -20.13 7.87
CA THR A 233 -5.20 -20.49 9.21
C THR A 233 -6.23 -21.24 10.06
N THR A 234 -7.52 -20.89 9.93
CA THR A 234 -8.62 -21.61 10.62
C THR A 234 -8.79 -23.03 10.06
N VAL A 235 -8.78 -23.20 8.73
CA VAL A 235 -8.87 -24.52 8.09
C VAL A 235 -7.70 -25.39 8.51
N VAL A 236 -6.48 -24.86 8.54
CA VAL A 236 -5.30 -25.59 8.98
C VAL A 236 -5.42 -25.98 10.46
N ALA A 237 -5.80 -25.05 11.34
CA ALA A 237 -5.94 -25.34 12.76
C ALA A 237 -6.97 -26.45 13.02
N ILE A 238 -8.14 -26.39 12.37
CA ILE A 238 -9.18 -27.43 12.49
C ILE A 238 -8.67 -28.77 11.96
N SER A 239 -8.00 -28.78 10.80
CA SER A 239 -7.53 -30.00 10.14
C SER A 239 -6.42 -30.70 10.93
N LEU A 240 -5.55 -29.94 11.59
CA LEU A 240 -4.45 -30.48 12.40
C LEU A 240 -4.86 -30.81 13.84
N PHE A 241 -6.03 -30.36 14.32
CA PHE A 241 -6.46 -30.56 15.70
C PHE A 241 -6.50 -32.03 16.15
N PRO A 242 -7.04 -33.00 15.35
CA PRO A 242 -7.04 -34.40 15.77
C PRO A 242 -5.63 -34.96 15.98
N VAL A 243 -4.70 -34.64 15.08
CA VAL A 243 -3.30 -35.10 15.17
C VAL A 243 -2.56 -34.39 16.29
N PHE A 244 -2.87 -33.12 16.54
CA PHE A 244 -2.37 -32.39 17.70
C PHE A 244 -2.78 -33.04 19.04
N LEU A 245 -3.99 -33.60 19.13
CA LEU A 245 -4.42 -34.32 20.35
C LEU A 245 -3.63 -35.62 20.58
N VAL A 246 -3.22 -36.31 19.49
CA VAL A 246 -2.41 -37.54 19.59
C VAL A 246 -1.13 -37.31 20.38
N PHE A 247 -0.50 -36.13 20.24
CA PHE A 247 0.68 -35.72 21.01
C PHE A 247 0.48 -35.84 22.54
N PHE A 248 -0.76 -35.65 23.03
CA PHE A 248 -1.07 -35.68 24.46
C PHE A 248 -1.66 -37.02 24.92
N THR A 249 -2.05 -37.90 24.01
CA THR A 249 -2.69 -39.19 24.33
C THR A 249 -1.73 -40.38 24.20
N ASP A 250 -0.44 -40.14 23.94
CA ASP A 250 0.62 -41.11 23.59
C ASP A 250 1.00 -42.11 24.69
N GLY A 251 0.11 -42.38 25.65
CA GLY A 251 0.26 -43.45 26.63
C GLY A 251 -0.01 -44.85 26.08
N ASP A 252 -0.57 -45.01 24.87
CA ASP A 252 -1.16 -46.31 24.47
C ASP A 252 -1.21 -46.66 22.96
N SER A 253 -0.51 -45.96 22.06
CA SER A 253 -0.70 -46.22 20.62
C SER A 253 0.59 -46.34 19.78
N ASP A 254 0.65 -47.44 19.01
CA ASP A 254 1.62 -47.83 17.98
C ASP A 254 1.54 -46.91 16.74
N VAL A 255 1.56 -45.59 16.95
CA VAL A 255 1.35 -44.59 15.89
C VAL A 255 2.62 -44.47 15.05
N THR A 256 2.53 -44.85 13.79
CA THR A 256 3.61 -44.82 12.78
C THR A 256 3.92 -43.42 12.25
N VAL A 257 3.71 -42.37 13.05
CA VAL A 257 4.01 -40.99 12.67
C VAL A 257 5.46 -40.67 13.06
N SER A 258 6.24 -40.16 12.10
CA SER A 258 7.62 -39.79 12.40
C SER A 258 7.66 -38.69 13.48
N PRO A 259 8.60 -38.73 14.45
CA PRO A 259 8.71 -37.69 15.47
C PRO A 259 8.85 -36.28 14.88
N GLY A 260 9.51 -36.17 13.73
CA GLY A 260 9.64 -34.90 12.99
C GLY A 260 8.31 -34.39 12.44
N SER A 261 7.46 -35.27 11.89
CA SER A 261 6.11 -34.93 11.43
C SER A 261 5.21 -34.49 12.59
N LEU A 262 5.30 -35.16 13.73
CA LEU A 262 4.52 -34.82 14.92
C LEU A 262 4.93 -33.46 15.48
N ALA A 263 6.24 -33.20 15.61
CA ALA A 263 6.76 -31.90 16.04
C ALA A 263 6.37 -30.77 15.07
N ALA A 264 6.47 -31.00 13.76
CA ALA A 264 6.04 -30.03 12.76
C ALA A 264 4.53 -29.73 12.86
N THR A 265 3.71 -30.76 13.08
CA THR A 265 2.25 -30.62 13.26
C THR A 265 1.92 -29.81 14.51
N PHE A 266 2.59 -30.06 15.63
CA PHE A 266 2.41 -29.31 16.86
C PHE A 266 2.70 -27.82 16.65
N VAL A 267 3.87 -27.50 16.07
CA VAL A 267 4.27 -26.11 15.82
C VAL A 267 3.31 -25.46 14.83
N ALA A 268 2.93 -26.15 13.76
CA ALA A 268 1.99 -25.62 12.77
C ALA A 268 0.61 -25.36 13.37
N PHE A 269 0.09 -26.25 14.22
CA PHE A 269 -1.19 -26.05 14.91
C PHE A 269 -1.15 -24.78 15.78
N VAL A 270 -0.14 -24.67 16.66
CA VAL A 270 0.02 -23.51 17.57
C VAL A 270 0.18 -22.20 16.78
N LEU A 271 0.97 -22.23 15.70
CA LEU A 271 1.17 -21.07 14.83
C LEU A 271 -0.14 -20.62 14.18
N ASN A 272 -0.87 -21.55 13.56
CA ASN A 272 -2.07 -21.24 12.81
C ASN A 272 -3.23 -20.81 13.71
N ILE A 273 -3.43 -21.44 14.88
CA ILE A 273 -4.48 -20.98 15.81
C ILE A 273 -4.18 -19.58 16.36
N THR A 274 -2.91 -19.27 16.62
CA THR A 274 -2.50 -17.94 17.07
C THR A 274 -2.76 -16.88 15.99
N PHE A 275 -2.38 -17.17 14.74
CA PHE A 275 -2.69 -16.27 13.62
C PHE A 275 -4.19 -16.14 13.37
N ALA A 276 -4.96 -17.23 13.42
CA ALA A 276 -6.40 -17.18 13.21
C ALA A 276 -7.08 -16.24 14.22
N LEU A 277 -6.74 -16.35 15.51
CA LEU A 277 -7.30 -15.49 16.56
C LEU A 277 -6.86 -14.03 16.41
N SER A 278 -5.57 -13.79 16.12
CA SER A 278 -5.03 -12.44 15.95
C SER A 278 -5.62 -11.73 14.73
N VAL A 279 -5.63 -12.42 13.58
CA VAL A 279 -6.16 -11.90 12.31
C VAL A 279 -7.66 -11.72 12.37
N LEU A 280 -8.40 -12.56 13.08
CA LEU A 280 -9.84 -12.37 13.31
C LEU A 280 -10.12 -11.03 14.01
N GLY A 281 -9.41 -10.74 15.11
CA GLY A 281 -9.55 -9.47 15.82
C GLY A 281 -9.23 -8.27 14.93
N PHE A 282 -8.15 -8.37 14.16
CA PHE A 282 -7.73 -7.32 13.24
C PHE A 282 -8.72 -7.12 12.07
N LEU A 283 -9.28 -8.21 11.54
CA LEU A 283 -10.31 -8.20 10.50
C LEU A 283 -11.60 -7.55 11.03
N ILE A 284 -12.06 -7.91 12.22
CA ILE A 284 -13.24 -7.31 12.86
C ILE A 284 -13.06 -5.79 12.99
N MET A 285 -11.90 -5.36 13.48
CA MET A 285 -11.57 -3.93 13.60
C MET A 285 -11.66 -3.23 12.25
N HIS A 286 -11.04 -3.79 11.19
CA HIS A 286 -11.10 -3.20 9.86
C HIS A 286 -12.49 -3.21 9.21
N ILE A 287 -13.30 -4.24 9.47
CA ILE A 287 -14.71 -4.27 9.04
C ILE A 287 -15.47 -3.12 9.70
N MET A 288 -15.25 -2.86 11.00
CA MET A 288 -15.88 -1.71 11.67
C MET A 288 -15.44 -0.37 11.07
N LEU A 289 -14.17 -0.22 10.71
CA LEU A 289 -13.67 0.97 10.01
C LEU A 289 -14.34 1.17 8.65
N VAL A 290 -14.52 0.08 7.88
CA VAL A 290 -15.26 0.12 6.60
C VAL A 290 -16.69 0.58 6.80
N ILE A 291 -17.40 0.01 7.79
CA ILE A 291 -18.79 0.37 8.11
C ILE A 291 -18.91 1.85 8.50
N ARG A 292 -17.95 2.37 9.26
CA ARG A 292 -17.91 3.79 9.67
C ARG A 292 -17.32 4.71 8.60
N ASN A 293 -16.83 4.15 7.49
CA ASN A 293 -16.04 4.85 6.47
C ASN A 293 -14.90 5.69 7.07
N THR A 294 -14.23 5.15 8.09
CA THR A 294 -13.04 5.75 8.71
C THR A 294 -11.78 4.96 8.34
N THR A 295 -10.62 5.60 8.42
CA THR A 295 -9.31 4.92 8.40
C THR A 295 -8.81 4.69 9.82
N THR A 296 -7.79 3.86 10.03
CA THR A 296 -7.14 3.72 11.36
C THR A 296 -6.56 5.02 11.93
N ILE A 297 -6.32 6.04 11.10
CA ILE A 297 -5.81 7.36 11.54
C ILE A 297 -6.94 8.29 12.01
N GLU A 298 -8.18 8.06 11.57
CA GLU A 298 -9.35 8.92 11.82
C GLU A 298 -10.08 8.46 13.08
#